data_AF-A0A8H6I6X3-F1
#
_entry.id   AF-A0A8H6I6X3-F1
#
_cell.length_a   1.000
_cell.length_b   1.000
_cell.length_c   1.000
_cell.angle_alpha   90.00
_cell.angle_beta   90.00
_cell.angle_gamma   90.00
#
_symmetry.space_group_name_H-M   'P 1'
#
loop_
_entity.id
_entity.type
_entity.pdbx_description
1 polymer ?
#
loop_
_entity_poly.entity_id
_entity_poly.type
_entity_poly.pdbx_seq_one_letter_code
_entity_poly.pdbx_strand_id
1 'polypeptide(L)'
;MAIALSSGLSGKDIERMVSQADEFAEYDKERHAFEEGNKADSGVNDAENTMYEFAEYDKERHAFEEGNKADSGVNDAENTMNDFKDQLDKTKVEKLFSEFREVAAKRQAGDNSITADSIREKMSETQQQASLGLFKKVYEKRARGRELVRAAL
;
A
#
# COMPACT_ATOMS: atom_id res chain seq x y z
N MET A 1 2.96 62.10 52.41
CA MET A 1 4.15 62.41 51.57
C MET A 1 3.79 62.05 50.14
N ALA A 2 3.36 63.03 49.34
CA ALA A 2 3.01 62.81 47.94
C ALA A 2 4.29 62.95 47.13
N ILE A 3 4.82 61.82 46.65
CA ILE A 3 5.97 61.84 45.75
C ILE A 3 5.43 62.17 44.36
N ALA A 4 5.39 63.47 44.04
CA ALA A 4 5.35 63.92 42.66
C ALA A 4 6.73 63.63 42.06
N LEU A 5 6.90 62.41 41.53
CA LEU A 5 8.03 62.09 40.66
C LEU A 5 7.87 62.87 39.36
N SER A 6 8.99 63.31 38.79
CA SER A 6 9.15 64.38 37.79
C SER A 6 8.53 64.15 36.41
N SER A 7 7.49 63.33 36.27
CA SER A 7 6.87 62.93 34.99
C SER A 7 5.52 63.61 34.69
N GLY A 8 4.97 64.39 35.62
CA GLY A 8 3.69 65.10 35.43
C GLY A 8 2.43 64.21 35.48
N LEU A 9 2.58 62.91 35.75
CA LEU A 9 1.47 61.96 35.88
C LEU A 9 0.92 61.96 37.30
N SER A 10 -0.42 61.95 37.44
CA SER A 10 -1.05 61.77 38.73
C SER A 10 -1.00 60.30 39.15
N GLY A 11 -1.13 60.02 40.46
CA GLY A 11 -1.17 58.64 40.96
C GLY A 11 -2.26 57.78 40.30
N LYS A 12 -3.39 58.40 39.93
CA LYS A 12 -4.48 57.71 39.20
C LYS A 12 -4.10 57.37 37.76
N ASP A 13 -3.29 58.19 37.11
CA ASP A 13 -2.80 57.91 35.76
C ASP A 13 -1.79 56.76 35.80
N ILE A 14 -0.94 56.72 36.84
CA ILE A 14 0.01 55.62 37.05
C ILE A 14 -0.74 54.31 37.31
N GLU A 15 -1.74 54.29 38.19
CA GLU A 15 -2.56 53.09 38.45
C GLU A 15 -3.28 52.61 37.18
N ARG A 16 -3.82 53.54 36.38
CA ARG A 16 -4.45 53.20 35.10
C ARG A 16 -3.45 52.61 34.11
N MET A 17 -2.25 53.16 34.02
CA MET A 17 -1.20 52.66 33.14
C MET A 17 -0.74 51.25 33.55
N VAL A 18 -0.60 50.99 34.85
CA VAL A 18 -0.25 49.65 35.36
C VAL A 18 -1.36 48.65 35.04
N SER A 19 -2.62 49.00 35.32
CA SER A 19 -3.76 48.14 35.00
C SER A 19 -3.88 47.82 33.51
N GLN A 20 -3.66 48.81 32.63
CA GLN A 20 -3.68 48.59 31.18
C GLN A 20 -2.51 47.73 30.72
N ALA A 21 -1.32 47.93 31.29
CA ALA A 21 -0.16 47.10 30.97
C ALA A 21 -0.40 45.63 31.37
N ASP A 22 -1.03 45.38 32.52
CA ASP A 22 -1.40 44.03 32.96
C ASP A 22 -2.46 43.40 32.03
N GLU A 23 -3.50 44.15 31.64
CA GLU A 23 -4.52 43.69 30.68
C GLU A 23 -3.91 43.34 29.30
N PHE A 24 -3.02 44.19 28.76
CA PHE A 24 -2.34 43.88 27.50
C PHE A 24 -1.42 42.67 27.62
N ALA A 25 -0.72 42.50 28.75
CA ALA A 25 0.12 41.35 28.99
C ALA A 25 -0.68 40.04 29.12
N GLU A 26 -1.88 40.08 29.69
CA GLU A 26 -2.79 38.92 29.70
C GLU A 26 -3.36 38.62 28.31
N TYR A 27 -3.83 39.65 27.59
CA TYR A 27 -4.33 39.51 26.23
C TYR A 27 -3.30 38.93 25.26
N ASP A 28 -2.05 39.40 25.33
CA ASP A 28 -0.97 38.90 24.47
C ASP A 28 -0.65 37.42 24.76
N LYS A 29 -0.74 36.98 26.02
CA LYS A 29 -0.56 35.57 26.39
C LYS A 29 -1.68 34.70 25.83
N GLU A 30 -2.93 35.13 25.93
CA GLU A 30 -4.07 34.40 25.38
C GLU A 30 -3.99 34.29 23.85
N ARG A 31 -3.63 35.39 23.19
CA ARG A 31 -3.41 35.42 21.75
C ARG A 31 -2.29 34.48 21.33
N HIS A 32 -1.16 34.49 22.04
CA HIS A 32 -0.04 33.60 21.74
C HIS A 32 -0.44 32.12 21.89
N ALA A 33 -1.13 31.77 22.98
CA ALA A 33 -1.62 30.41 23.19
C ALA A 33 -2.58 29.97 22.08
N PHE A 34 -3.44 30.86 21.59
CA PHE A 34 -4.34 30.59 20.47
C PHE A 34 -3.59 30.40 19.14
N GLU A 35 -2.63 31.27 18.83
CA GLU A 35 -1.80 31.15 17.62
C GLU A 35 -0.95 29.87 17.63
N GLU A 36 -0.39 29.51 18.78
CA GLU A 36 0.33 28.25 18.98
C GLU A 36 -0.59 27.03 18.81
N GLY A 37 -1.81 27.09 19.35
CA GLY A 37 -2.83 26.06 19.16
C GLY A 37 -3.16 25.84 17.68
N ASN A 38 -3.45 26.90 16.94
CA ASN A 38 -3.73 26.80 15.50
C ASN A 38 -2.53 26.25 14.71
N LYS A 39 -1.31 26.65 15.08
CA LYS A 39 -0.09 26.13 14.44
C LYS A 39 0.09 24.65 14.72
N ALA A 40 -0.19 24.20 15.94
CA ALA A 40 -0.18 22.79 16.29
C ALA A 40 -1.25 22.00 15.50
N ASP A 41 -2.49 22.51 15.44
CA ASP A 41 -3.58 21.89 14.69
C ASP A 41 -3.27 21.78 13.19
N SER A 42 -2.73 22.85 12.58
CA SER A 42 -2.25 22.82 11.20
C SER A 42 -1.16 21.76 11.00
N GLY A 43 -0.20 21.68 11.93
CA GLY A 43 0.88 20.69 11.87
C GLY A 43 0.37 19.25 11.98
N VAL A 44 -0.67 19.01 12.78
CA VAL A 44 -1.33 17.69 12.88
C VAL A 44 -2.03 17.35 11.56
N ASN A 45 -2.81 18.27 11.00
CA ASN A 45 -3.51 18.04 9.74
C ASN A 45 -2.53 17.78 8.58
N ASP A 46 -1.42 18.53 8.51
CA ASP A 46 -0.38 18.32 7.51
C ASP A 46 0.30 16.94 7.69
N ALA A 47 0.56 16.54 8.94
CA ALA A 47 1.11 15.23 9.25
C ALA A 47 0.14 14.08 8.87
N GLU A 48 -1.16 14.25 9.11
CA GLU A 48 -2.18 13.29 8.71
C GLU A 48 -2.25 13.15 7.18
N ASN A 49 -2.32 14.27 6.46
CA ASN A 49 -2.35 14.27 5.00
C ASN A 49 -1.11 13.59 4.40
N THR A 50 0.08 13.93 4.88
CA THR A 50 1.32 13.29 4.40
C THR A 50 1.32 11.78 4.70
N MET A 51 0.81 11.36 5.86
CA MET A 51 0.70 9.93 6.18
C MET A 51 -0.24 9.18 5.24
N TYR A 52 -1.38 9.78 4.87
CA TYR A 52 -2.29 9.19 3.87
C TYR A 52 -1.63 9.05 2.50
N GLU A 53 -0.92 10.09 2.03
CA GLU A 53 -0.19 10.05 0.76
C GLU A 53 0.89 8.96 0.75
N PHE A 54 1.67 8.82 1.83
CA PHE A 54 2.67 7.75 1.96
C PHE A 54 2.04 6.36 1.93
N ALA A 55 0.93 6.15 2.63
CA ALA A 55 0.24 4.87 2.64
C ALA A 55 -0.30 4.48 1.25
N GLU A 56 -0.73 5.46 0.46
CA GLU A 56 -1.20 5.24 -0.91
C GLU A 56 -0.04 4.95 -1.87
N TYR A 57 1.07 5.69 -1.74
CA TYR A 57 2.32 5.43 -2.47
C TYR A 57 2.85 4.00 -2.22
N ASP A 58 2.90 3.56 -0.96
CA ASP A 58 3.38 2.22 -0.62
C ASP A 58 2.50 1.12 -1.22
N LYS A 59 1.17 1.31 -1.25
CA LYS A 59 0.25 0.39 -1.92
C LYS A 59 0.54 0.29 -3.41
N GLU A 60 0.71 1.43 -4.09
CA GLU A 60 1.00 1.45 -5.52
C GLU A 60 2.32 0.77 -5.85
N ARG A 61 3.36 1.11 -5.08
CA ARG A 61 4.69 0.49 -5.18
C ARG A 61 4.61 -1.02 -4.99
N HIS A 62 3.92 -1.48 -3.96
CA HIS A 62 3.79 -2.91 -3.67
C HIS A 62 3.08 -3.65 -4.81
N ALA A 63 2.03 -3.08 -5.40
CA ALA A 63 1.34 -3.69 -6.52
C ALA A 63 2.21 -3.74 -7.79
N PHE A 64 3.08 -2.74 -7.99
CA PHE A 64 4.03 -2.75 -9.11
C PHE A 64 5.13 -3.79 -8.92
N GLU A 65 5.72 -3.89 -7.73
CA GLU A 65 6.70 -4.92 -7.40
C GLU A 65 6.11 -6.33 -7.54
N GLU A 66 4.85 -6.52 -7.16
CA GLU A 66 4.15 -7.79 -7.35
C GLU A 66 3.94 -8.12 -8.83
N GLY A 67 3.61 -7.12 -9.67
CA GLY A 67 3.56 -7.28 -11.13
C GLY A 67 4.89 -7.74 -11.73
N ASN A 68 6.00 -7.20 -11.25
CA ASN A 68 7.34 -7.60 -11.71
C ASN A 68 7.73 -9.01 -11.22
N LYS A 69 7.42 -9.34 -9.96
CA LYS A 69 7.58 -10.70 -9.44
C LYS A 69 6.71 -11.70 -10.19
N ALA A 70 5.53 -11.27 -10.58
CA ALA A 70 4.58 -12.04 -11.36
C ALA A 70 5.16 -12.50 -12.70
N ASP A 71 5.80 -11.60 -13.44
CA ASP A 71 6.48 -11.93 -14.70
C ASP A 71 7.60 -12.96 -14.50
N SER A 72 8.41 -12.81 -13.46
CA SER A 72 9.45 -13.79 -13.14
C SER A 72 8.85 -15.17 -12.82
N GLY A 73 7.81 -15.20 -11.98
CA GLY A 73 7.14 -16.45 -11.60
C GLY A 73 6.43 -17.13 -12.77
N VAL A 74 5.90 -16.36 -13.73
CA VAL A 74 5.36 -16.89 -15.00
C VAL A 74 6.43 -17.56 -15.80
N ASN A 75 7.58 -16.91 -15.99
CA ASN A 75 8.64 -17.47 -16.83
C ASN A 75 9.17 -18.79 -16.24
N ASP A 76 9.33 -18.87 -14.92
CA ASP A 76 9.71 -20.12 -14.24
C ASP A 76 8.63 -21.20 -14.36
N ALA A 77 7.37 -20.81 -14.22
CA ALA A 77 6.24 -21.72 -14.39
C ALA A 77 6.09 -22.18 -15.84
N GLU A 78 6.33 -21.32 -16.84
CA GLU A 78 6.37 -21.67 -18.26
C GLU A 78 7.53 -22.62 -18.59
N ASN A 79 8.71 -22.40 -18.03
CA ASN A 79 9.85 -23.31 -18.20
C ASN A 79 9.52 -24.71 -17.66
N THR A 80 9.01 -24.78 -16.43
CA THR A 80 8.56 -26.03 -15.82
C THR A 80 7.43 -26.66 -16.64
N MET A 81 6.52 -25.85 -17.17
CA MET A 81 5.40 -26.29 -18.01
C MET A 81 5.87 -26.88 -19.34
N ASN A 82 6.89 -26.28 -19.96
CA ASN A 82 7.48 -26.76 -21.20
C ASN A 82 8.05 -28.17 -21.06
N ASP A 83 8.59 -28.53 -19.89
CA ASP A 83 9.08 -29.88 -19.58
C ASP A 83 7.94 -30.92 -19.49
N PHE A 84 6.73 -30.48 -19.16
CA PHE A 84 5.54 -31.33 -19.05
C PHE A 84 4.51 -31.10 -20.16
N LYS A 85 4.83 -30.32 -21.20
CA LYS A 85 3.86 -29.84 -22.20
C LYS A 85 3.12 -30.96 -22.93
N ASP A 86 3.78 -32.08 -23.22
CA ASP A 86 3.15 -33.23 -23.89
C ASP A 86 2.24 -34.03 -22.93
N GLN A 87 2.34 -33.72 -21.64
CA GLN A 87 1.58 -34.30 -20.54
C GLN A 87 0.51 -33.35 -20.00
N LEU A 88 0.15 -32.26 -20.69
CA LEU A 88 -0.89 -31.34 -20.24
C LEU A 88 -1.87 -30.99 -21.37
N ASP A 89 -3.03 -30.42 -20.99
CA ASP A 89 -3.96 -29.81 -21.94
C ASP A 89 -3.42 -28.41 -22.27
N LYS A 90 -2.64 -28.33 -23.35
CA LYS A 90 -1.89 -27.13 -23.76
C LYS A 90 -2.79 -25.91 -23.87
N THR A 91 -3.99 -26.08 -24.43
CA THR A 91 -4.93 -24.99 -24.71
C THR A 91 -5.42 -24.28 -23.43
N LYS A 92 -5.70 -25.03 -22.36
CA LYS A 92 -6.16 -24.43 -21.09
C LYS A 92 -5.04 -23.71 -20.37
N VAL A 93 -3.85 -24.31 -20.35
CA VAL A 93 -2.72 -23.78 -19.61
C VAL A 93 -2.14 -22.54 -20.30
N GLU A 94 -1.96 -22.58 -21.63
CA GLU A 94 -1.53 -21.41 -22.42
C GLU A 94 -2.48 -20.23 -22.25
N LYS A 95 -3.80 -20.49 -22.19
CA LYS A 95 -4.80 -19.45 -21.93
C LYS A 95 -4.63 -18.80 -20.57
N LEU A 96 -4.44 -19.58 -19.50
CA LEU A 96 -4.23 -19.04 -18.15
C LEU A 96 -2.97 -18.19 -18.06
N PHE A 97 -1.86 -18.62 -18.66
CA PHE A 97 -0.62 -17.85 -18.73
C PHE A 97 -0.79 -16.54 -19.51
N SER A 98 -1.49 -16.60 -20.65
CA SER A 98 -1.80 -15.40 -21.44
C SER A 98 -2.63 -14.39 -20.65
N GLU A 99 -3.69 -14.84 -19.99
CA GLU A 99 -4.56 -13.99 -19.15
C GLU A 99 -3.84 -13.44 -17.92
N PHE A 100 -2.85 -14.17 -17.40
CA PHE A 100 -2.03 -13.72 -16.29
C PHE A 100 -1.04 -12.64 -16.71
N ARG A 101 -0.31 -12.85 -17.83
CA ARG A 101 0.58 -11.84 -18.42
C ARG A 101 -0.15 -10.55 -18.74
N GLU A 102 -1.38 -10.64 -19.27
CA GLU A 102 -2.19 -9.46 -19.57
C GLU A 102 -2.49 -8.64 -18.30
N VAL A 103 -2.75 -9.30 -17.16
CA VAL A 103 -3.01 -8.62 -15.89
C VAL A 103 -1.74 -7.97 -15.33
N ALA A 104 -0.59 -8.65 -15.38
CA ALA A 104 0.70 -8.08 -14.98
C ALA A 104 1.07 -6.87 -15.86
N ALA A 105 0.90 -6.98 -17.18
CA ALA A 105 1.18 -5.90 -18.13
C ALA A 105 0.26 -4.68 -17.91
N LYS A 106 -1.03 -4.89 -17.64
CA LYS A 106 -1.96 -3.79 -17.30
C LYS A 106 -1.52 -3.05 -16.04
N ARG A 107 -1.10 -3.78 -15.00
CA ARG A 107 -0.56 -3.15 -13.79
C ARG A 107 0.69 -2.31 -14.10
N GLN A 108 1.63 -2.85 -14.88
CA GLN A 108 2.84 -2.14 -15.26
C GLN A 108 2.57 -0.91 -16.14
N ALA A 109 1.50 -0.94 -16.93
CA ALA A 109 1.04 0.20 -17.73
C ALA A 109 0.34 1.30 -16.92
N GLY A 110 0.23 1.15 -15.58
CA GLY A 110 -0.37 2.15 -14.70
C GLY A 110 -1.87 1.94 -14.44
N ASP A 111 -2.41 0.76 -14.73
CA ASP A 111 -3.79 0.42 -14.32
C ASP A 111 -3.83 0.20 -12.80
N ASN A 112 -4.39 1.18 -12.09
CA ASN A 112 -4.55 1.16 -10.63
C ASN A 112 -5.72 0.29 -10.16
N SER A 113 -6.55 -0.25 -11.07
CA SER A 113 -7.59 -1.22 -10.70
C SER A 113 -7.03 -2.62 -10.40
N ILE A 114 -5.82 -2.92 -10.87
CA ILE A 114 -5.12 -4.17 -10.58
C ILE A 114 -4.36 -4.01 -9.25
N THR A 115 -4.70 -4.84 -8.26
CA THR A 115 -4.07 -4.82 -6.94
C THR A 115 -3.00 -5.90 -6.81
N ALA A 116 -2.12 -5.79 -5.81
CA ALA A 116 -1.13 -6.83 -5.52
C ALA A 116 -1.79 -8.19 -5.22
N ASP A 117 -2.93 -8.17 -4.52
CA ASP A 117 -3.65 -9.39 -4.14
C ASP A 117 -4.28 -10.08 -5.34
N SER A 118 -4.86 -9.33 -6.29
CA SER A 118 -5.42 -9.92 -7.50
C SER A 118 -4.34 -10.54 -8.39
N ILE A 119 -3.14 -9.94 -8.44
CA ILE A 119 -1.98 -10.53 -9.12
C ILE A 119 -1.58 -11.84 -8.45
N ARG A 120 -1.46 -11.89 -7.12
CA ARG A 120 -1.10 -13.14 -6.42
C ARG A 120 -2.12 -14.24 -6.58
N GLU A 121 -3.42 -13.90 -6.48
CA GLU A 121 -4.51 -14.85 -6.64
C GLU A 121 -4.43 -15.52 -8.01
N LYS A 122 -4.32 -14.71 -9.07
CA LYS A 122 -4.24 -15.18 -10.46
C LYS A 122 -2.97 -16.00 -10.73
N MET A 123 -1.86 -15.68 -10.06
CA MET A 123 -0.63 -16.47 -10.11
C MET A 123 -0.84 -17.85 -9.47
N SER A 124 -1.40 -17.86 -8.26
CA SER A 124 -1.67 -19.08 -7.51
C SER A 124 -2.63 -19.98 -8.27
N GLU A 125 -3.70 -19.44 -8.85
CA GLU A 125 -4.63 -20.18 -9.70
C GLU A 125 -3.93 -20.83 -10.90
N THR A 126 -3.09 -20.06 -11.61
CA THR A 126 -2.35 -20.55 -12.78
C THR A 126 -1.40 -21.70 -12.38
N GLN A 127 -0.65 -21.54 -11.30
CA GLN A 127 0.24 -22.59 -10.76
C GLN A 127 -0.54 -23.82 -10.26
N GLN A 128 -1.67 -23.63 -9.62
CA GLN A 128 -2.51 -24.73 -9.13
C GLN A 128 -3.09 -25.54 -10.30
N GLN A 129 -3.64 -24.88 -11.33
CA GLN A 129 -4.21 -25.55 -12.49
C GLN A 129 -3.15 -26.35 -13.26
N ALA A 130 -1.97 -25.76 -13.45
CA ALA A 130 -0.80 -26.42 -14.01
C ALA A 130 -0.43 -27.70 -13.23
N SER A 131 -0.31 -27.59 -11.90
CA SER A 131 0.06 -28.69 -11.01
C SER A 131 -1.00 -29.80 -10.99
N LEU A 132 -2.29 -29.44 -10.91
CA LEU A 132 -3.40 -30.39 -10.91
C LEU A 132 -3.47 -31.20 -12.20
N GLY A 133 -3.22 -30.57 -13.35
CA GLY A 133 -3.12 -31.26 -14.63
C GLY A 133 -2.01 -32.32 -14.63
N LEU A 134 -0.86 -31.99 -14.05
CA LEU A 134 0.30 -32.90 -14.00
C LEU A 134 0.02 -34.09 -13.09
N PHE A 135 -0.55 -33.83 -11.90
CA PHE A 135 -0.95 -34.88 -10.97
C PHE A 135 -1.92 -35.87 -11.60
N LYS A 136 -2.92 -35.36 -12.34
CA LYS A 136 -3.90 -36.21 -13.03
C LYS A 136 -3.22 -37.14 -14.04
N LYS A 137 -2.32 -36.64 -14.89
CA LYS A 137 -1.62 -37.48 -15.88
C LYS A 137 -0.67 -38.51 -15.25
N VAL A 138 0.00 -38.17 -14.14
CA VAL A 138 0.81 -39.14 -13.39
C VAL A 138 -0.05 -40.30 -12.88
N TYR A 139 -1.25 -39.99 -12.36
CA TYR A 139 -2.21 -41.01 -11.92
C TYR A 139 -2.71 -41.88 -13.06
N GLU A 140 -3.08 -41.28 -14.20
CA GLU A 140 -3.52 -42.02 -15.39
C GLU A 140 -2.44 -42.94 -15.94
N LYS A 141 -1.19 -42.48 -16.02
CA LYS A 141 -0.04 -43.32 -16.43
C LYS A 141 0.17 -44.49 -15.49
N ARG A 142 0.11 -44.27 -14.17
CA ARG A 142 0.24 -45.34 -13.17
C ARG A 142 -0.93 -46.32 -13.21
N ALA A 143 -2.14 -45.85 -13.48
CA ALA A 143 -3.31 -46.71 -13.64
C ALA A 143 -3.18 -47.63 -14.86
N ARG A 144 -2.83 -47.08 -16.04
CA ARG A 144 -2.58 -47.87 -17.26
C ARG A 144 -1.43 -48.87 -17.08
N GLY A 145 -0.35 -48.46 -16.43
CA GLY A 145 0.78 -49.35 -16.16
C GLY A 145 0.37 -50.56 -15.31
N ARG A 146 -0.49 -50.37 -14.30
CA ARG A 146 -1.03 -51.47 -13.50
C ARG A 146 -1.97 -52.38 -14.30
N GLU A 147 -2.79 -51.80 -15.17
CA GLU A 147 -3.72 -52.55 -16.02
C GLU A 147 -2.99 -53.43 -17.05
N LEU A 148 -1.91 -52.92 -17.65
CA LEU A 148 -1.06 -53.69 -18.57
C LEU A 148 -0.36 -54.85 -17.88
N VAL A 149 0.17 -54.66 -16.67
CA VAL A 149 0.78 -55.75 -15.89
C VAL A 149 -0.26 -56.80 -15.51
N ARG A 150 -1.49 -56.39 -15.22
CA ARG A 150 -2.59 -57.30 -14.86
C ARG A 150 -3.16 -58.06 -16.05
N ALA A 151 -3.08 -57.51 -17.25
CA ALA A 151 -3.49 -58.18 -18.50
C ALA A 151 -2.42 -59.15 -19.04
N ALA A 152 -1.17 -59.05 -18.56
CA ALA A 152 -0.04 -59.89 -18.96
C ALA A 152 0.20 -61.09 -18.02
N LEU A 153 -0.60 -61.23 -16.96
CA LEU A 153 -0.62 -62.35 -16.00
C LEU A 153 -1.88 -63.18 -16.19
#